data_AF-A0A0R1W821-F1
#
_entry.id   AF-A0A0R1W821-F1
#
_cell.length_a   1.000
_cell.length_b   1.000
_cell.length_c   1.000
_cell.angle_alpha   90.00
_cell.angle_beta   90.00
_cell.angle_gamma   90.00
#
_symmetry.space_group_name_H-M   'P 1'
#
loop_
_entity.id
_entity.type
_entity.pdbx_description
1 polymer ?
#
loop_
_entity_poly.entity_id
_entity_poly.type
_entity_poly.pdbx_seq_one_letter_code
_entity_poly.pdbx_strand_id
1 'polypeptide(L)'
;MTNFGTAFRKIRQSKNLSLESVAAGIMSKQGLSSFERKKTDISVQLLDQLLKKIHLTIDGFFHICEIKETRHQMLDQLKSLFIQEDLDGIDLFIAHFR
;
A
#
# COMPACT_ATOMS: atom_id res chain seq x y z
N MET A 1 -9.07 -2.41 3.36
CA MET A 1 -8.05 -1.97 4.33
C MET A 1 -6.66 -2.37 3.83
N THR A 2 -5.88 -1.39 3.41
CA THR A 2 -4.51 -1.62 2.97
C THR A 2 -3.67 -2.04 4.17
N ASN A 3 -3.01 -3.19 4.03
CA ASN A 3 -2.04 -3.60 5.03
C ASN A 3 -0.70 -2.93 4.74
N PHE A 4 -0.22 -2.13 5.70
CA PHE A 4 1.01 -1.35 5.58
C PHE A 4 2.24 -2.21 5.33
N GLY A 5 2.36 -3.39 5.94
CA GLY A 5 3.44 -4.33 5.67
C GLY A 5 3.53 -4.73 4.19
N THR A 6 2.38 -5.08 3.59
CA THR A 6 2.36 -5.44 2.16
C THR A 6 2.57 -4.25 1.23
N ALA A 7 2.12 -3.05 1.61
CA ALA A 7 2.39 -1.84 0.85
C ALA A 7 3.89 -1.50 0.89
N PHE A 8 4.48 -1.52 2.09
CA PHE A 8 5.90 -1.32 2.30
C PHE A 8 6.74 -2.30 1.47
N ARG A 9 6.39 -3.60 1.50
CA ARG A 9 7.04 -4.63 0.69
C ARG A 9 7.08 -4.28 -0.78
N LYS A 10 5.94 -3.87 -1.35
CA LYS A 10 5.84 -3.53 -2.78
C LYS A 10 6.74 -2.36 -3.14
N ILE A 11 6.77 -1.33 -2.30
CA ILE A 11 7.62 -0.14 -2.50
C ILE A 11 9.11 -0.50 -2.35
N ARG A 12 9.48 -1.30 -1.35
CA ARG A 12 10.86 -1.76 -1.17
C ARG A 12 11.33 -2.56 -2.38
N GLN A 13 10.50 -3.48 -2.86
CA GLN A 13 10.80 -4.32 -4.02
C GLN A 13 10.89 -3.51 -5.32
N SER A 14 10.03 -2.51 -5.53
CA SER A 14 10.12 -1.65 -6.71
C SER A 14 11.40 -0.81 -6.74
N LYS A 15 12.00 -0.55 -5.57
CA LYS A 15 13.31 0.10 -5.40
C LYS A 15 14.50 -0.87 -5.41
N ASN A 16 14.27 -2.18 -5.64
CA ASN A 16 15.31 -3.23 -5.63
C ASN A 16 16.12 -3.32 -4.31
N LEU A 17 15.54 -2.94 -3.18
CA LEU A 17 16.21 -2.96 -1.88
C LEU A 17 16.02 -4.32 -1.19
N SER A 18 17.10 -4.91 -0.65
CA SER A 18 17.03 -6.19 0.08
C SER A 18 16.44 -6.04 1.49
N LEU A 19 15.94 -7.13 2.08
CA LEU A 19 15.49 -7.11 3.47
C LEU A 19 16.64 -6.76 4.42
N GLU A 20 17.82 -7.30 4.15
CA GLU A 20 19.05 -7.09 4.92
C GLU A 20 19.42 -5.62 4.95
N SER A 21 19.47 -4.96 3.80
CA SER A 21 19.86 -3.55 3.69
C SER A 21 18.90 -2.61 4.43
N VAL A 22 17.59 -2.90 4.36
CA VAL A 22 16.55 -2.08 4.96
C VAL A 22 16.42 -2.34 6.46
N ALA A 23 16.56 -3.59 6.91
CA ALA A 23 16.46 -3.93 8.34
C ALA A 23 17.71 -3.54 9.14
N ALA A 24 18.88 -3.42 8.48
CA ALA A 24 20.16 -3.17 9.13
C ALA A 24 20.14 -1.93 10.07
N GLY A 25 20.41 -2.18 11.35
CA GLY A 25 20.44 -1.16 12.40
C GLY A 25 19.07 -0.74 12.94
N ILE A 26 17.98 -1.38 12.49
CA ILE A 26 16.59 -1.04 12.89
C ILE A 26 15.91 -2.25 13.55
N MET A 27 15.91 -3.40 12.87
CA MET A 27 15.29 -4.63 13.37
C MET A 27 15.91 -5.88 12.70
N SER A 28 15.48 -7.07 13.09
CA SER A 28 15.95 -8.30 12.43
C SER A 28 15.36 -8.43 11.02
N LYS A 29 16.13 -9.05 10.11
CA LYS A 29 15.65 -9.43 8.75
C LYS A 29 14.36 -10.24 8.83
N GLN A 30 14.30 -11.19 9.77
CA GLN A 30 13.12 -12.04 9.99
C GLN A 30 11.93 -11.20 10.48
N GLY A 31 12.15 -10.22 11.36
CA GLY A 31 11.12 -9.30 11.82
C GLY A 31 10.55 -8.45 10.67
N LEU A 32 11.41 -7.84 9.85
CA LEU A 32 10.96 -7.10 8.66
C LEU A 32 10.17 -8.01 7.69
N SER A 33 10.65 -9.24 7.46
CA SER A 33 9.98 -10.23 6.62
C SER A 33 8.62 -10.65 7.17
N SER A 34 8.47 -10.78 8.49
CA SER A 34 7.20 -11.10 9.15
C SER A 34 6.21 -9.94 9.04
N PHE A 35 6.66 -8.70 9.26
CA PHE A 35 5.86 -7.50 9.04
C PHE A 35 5.33 -7.40 7.62
N GLU A 36 6.21 -7.53 6.62
CA GLU A 36 5.82 -7.47 5.22
C GLU A 36 4.82 -8.54 4.77
N ARG A 37 4.76 -9.66 5.50
CA ARG A 37 3.86 -10.79 5.24
C ARG A 37 2.64 -10.81 6.16
N LYS A 38 2.34 -9.71 6.87
CA LYS A 38 1.18 -9.58 7.76
C LYS A 38 1.20 -10.54 8.96
N LYS A 39 2.37 -11.04 9.35
CA LYS A 39 2.50 -11.97 10.48
C LYS A 39 2.66 -11.25 11.81
N THR A 40 3.19 -10.03 11.78
CA THR A 40 3.45 -9.20 12.95
C THR A 40 3.23 -7.74 12.58
N ASP A 41 2.75 -6.95 13.52
CA ASP A 41 2.78 -5.49 13.38
C ASP A 41 4.11 -4.93 13.90
N ILE A 42 4.36 -3.65 13.61
CA ILE A 42 5.50 -2.89 14.11
C ILE A 42 5.00 -1.55 14.66
N SER A 43 5.78 -0.93 15.53
CA SER A 43 5.49 0.42 15.99
C SER A 43 5.65 1.45 14.87
N VAL A 44 5.00 2.61 15.03
CA VAL A 44 5.13 3.73 14.10
C VAL A 44 6.58 4.23 14.02
N GLN A 45 7.32 4.21 15.13
CA GLN A 45 8.73 4.58 15.18
C GLN A 45 9.60 3.67 14.30
N LEU A 46 9.38 2.34 14.35
CA LEU A 46 10.08 1.41 13.48
C LEU A 46 9.69 1.61 12.02
N LEU A 47 8.40 1.85 11.74
CA LEU A 47 7.93 2.14 10.39
C LEU A 47 8.63 3.38 9.81
N ASP A 48 8.69 4.49 10.55
CA ASP A 48 9.38 5.72 10.11
C ASP A 48 10.87 5.47 9.80
N GLN A 49 11.58 4.72 10.65
CA GLN A 49 12.97 4.35 10.41
C GLN A 49 13.15 3.51 9.14
N LEU A 50 12.27 2.54 8.91
CA LEU A 50 12.28 1.71 7.71
C LEU A 50 11.93 2.52 6.45
N LEU A 51 10.99 3.46 6.55
CA LEU A 51 10.61 4.35 5.45
C LEU A 51 11.77 5.26 5.02
N LYS A 52 12.54 5.78 5.98
CA LYS A 52 13.77 6.54 5.72
C LYS A 52 14.80 5.72 4.93
N LYS A 53 14.95 4.41 5.21
CA LYS A 53 15.85 3.51 4.46
C LYS A 53 15.44 3.32 3.00
N ILE A 54 14.16 3.50 2.67
CA ILE A 54 13.66 3.40 1.30
C ILE A 54 13.43 4.78 0.65
N HIS A 55 13.92 5.85 1.27
CA HIS A 55 13.76 7.24 0.84
C HIS A 55 12.29 7.62 0.65
N LEU A 56 11.47 7.36 1.66
CA LEU A 56 10.05 7.71 1.70
C LEU A 56 9.71 8.35 3.04
N THR A 57 8.91 9.41 3.03
CA THR A 57 8.37 10.02 4.26
C THR A 57 7.13 9.27 4.72
N ILE A 58 6.75 9.44 5.98
CA ILE A 58 5.54 8.83 6.53
C ILE A 58 4.28 9.34 5.80
N ASP A 59 4.21 10.65 5.52
CA ASP A 59 3.10 11.25 4.78
C ASP A 59 3.02 10.72 3.35
N GLY A 60 4.15 10.62 2.66
CA GLY A 60 4.20 10.07 1.30
C GLY A 60 3.80 8.60 1.26
N PHE A 61 4.14 7.83 2.29
CA PHE A 61 3.72 6.45 2.43
C PHE A 61 2.19 6.33 2.63
N PHE A 62 1.61 7.13 3.51
CA PHE A 62 0.16 7.11 3.72
C PHE A 62 -0.59 7.57 2.48
N HIS A 63 -0.13 8.61 1.81
CA HIS A 63 -0.73 9.07 0.55
C HIS A 63 -0.76 7.98 -0.52
N ILE A 64 0.32 7.20 -0.67
CA ILE A 64 0.36 6.05 -1.60
C ILE A 64 -0.66 4.97 -1.20
N CYS A 65 -0.82 4.73 0.11
CA CYS A 65 -1.77 3.76 0.62
C CYS A 65 -3.22 4.21 0.40
N GLU A 66 -3.52 5.49 0.63
CA GLU A 66 -4.82 6.11 0.38
C GLU A 66 -5.21 6.01 -1.10
N ILE A 67 -4.35 6.47 -2.02
CA ILE A 67 -4.60 6.37 -3.48
C ILE A 67 -4.94 4.94 -3.87
N LYS A 68 -4.24 3.96 -3.28
CA LYS A 68 -4.46 2.56 -3.61
C LYS A 68 -5.79 2.04 -3.08
N GLU A 69 -6.20 2.41 -1.87
CA GLU A 69 -7.54 2.07 -1.36
C GLU A 69 -8.62 2.74 -2.20
N THR A 70 -8.50 4.04 -2.50
CA THR A 70 -9.46 4.78 -3.33
C THR A 70 -9.62 4.12 -4.70
N ARG A 71 -8.52 3.79 -5.39
CA ARG A 71 -8.59 3.05 -6.67
C ARG A 71 -9.26 1.69 -6.53
N HIS A 72 -9.04 0.98 -5.42
CA HIS A 72 -9.67 -0.32 -5.20
C HIS A 72 -11.19 -0.18 -5.02
N GLN A 73 -11.63 0.77 -4.21
CA GLN A 73 -13.05 1.07 -4.01
C GLN A 73 -13.73 1.45 -5.33
N MET A 74 -13.07 2.27 -6.15
CA MET A 74 -13.58 2.68 -7.46
C MET A 74 -13.70 1.50 -8.43
N LEU A 75 -12.75 0.58 -8.43
CA LEU A 75 -12.83 -0.65 -9.24
C LEU A 75 -13.96 -1.57 -8.77
N ASP A 76 -14.19 -1.67 -7.46
CA ASP A 76 -15.25 -2.52 -6.92
C ASP A 76 -16.64 -1.93 -7.19
N GLN A 77 -16.79 -0.60 -7.12
CA GLN A 77 -17.99 0.10 -7.58
C GLN A 77 -18.24 -0.13 -9.08
N LEU A 78 -17.19 -0.02 -9.91
CA LEU A 78 -17.35 -0.27 -11.35
C LEU A 78 -17.80 -1.71 -11.62
N LYS A 79 -17.21 -2.70 -10.94
CA LYS A 79 -17.63 -4.11 -11.05
C LYS A 79 -19.08 -4.33 -10.63
N SER A 80 -19.55 -3.68 -9.57
CA SER A 80 -20.94 -3.85 -9.14
C SER A 80 -21.91 -3.31 -10.18
N LEU A 81 -21.61 -2.16 -10.78
CA LEU A 81 -22.42 -1.59 -11.86
C LEU A 81 -22.46 -2.51 -13.09
N PHE A 82 -21.31 -3.10 -13.47
CA PHE A 82 -21.26 -4.10 -14.55
C PHE A 82 -22.10 -5.34 -14.27
N ILE A 83 -22.02 -5.90 -13.05
CA ILE A 83 -22.80 -7.09 -12.66
C ILE A 83 -24.31 -6.80 -12.68
N GLN A 84 -24.69 -5.57 -12.40
CA GLN A 84 -26.09 -5.11 -12.40
C GLN A 84 -26.59 -4.69 -13.77
N GLU A 85 -25.74 -4.72 -14.81
CA GLU A 85 -26.03 -4.19 -16.15
C GLU A 85 -26.51 -2.73 -16.13
N ASP A 86 -26.07 -1.95 -15.13
CA ASP A 86 -26.44 -0.54 -14.94
C ASP A 86 -25.57 0.38 -15.80
N LEU A 87 -25.95 0.52 -17.08
CA LEU A 87 -25.23 1.33 -18.06
C LEU A 87 -25.24 2.83 -17.72
N ASP A 88 -26.36 3.35 -17.20
CA ASP A 88 -26.47 4.75 -16.78
C ASP A 88 -25.54 5.04 -15.60
N GLY A 89 -25.46 4.12 -14.63
CA GLY A 89 -24.52 4.19 -13.52
C GLY A 89 -23.05 4.16 -13.97
N ILE A 90 -22.73 3.37 -15.01
CA ILE A 90 -21.38 3.35 -15.61
C ILE A 90 -21.06 4.70 -16.27
N ASP A 91 -21.99 5.26 -17.04
CA ASP A 91 -21.79 6.56 -17.70
C ASP A 91 -21.59 7.69 -16.67
N LEU A 92 -22.40 7.71 -15.60
CA LEU A 92 -22.24 8.64 -14.48
C LEU A 92 -20.89 8.47 -13.76
N PHE A 93 -20.48 7.22 -13.53
CA PHE A 93 -19.20 6.91 -12.90
C PHE A 93 -18.03 7.44 -13.75
N ILE A 94 -18.04 7.21 -15.07
CA ILE A 94 -16.99 7.66 -15.99
C ILE A 94 -16.96 9.19 -16.09
N ALA A 95 -18.10 9.86 -16.03
CA ALA A 95 -18.19 11.32 -16.06
C ALA A 95 -17.44 11.99 -14.89
N HIS A 96 -17.29 11.31 -13.75
CA HIS A 96 -16.55 11.82 -12.59
C HIS A 96 -15.04 11.99 -12.83
N PHE A 97 -14.51 11.45 -13.95
CA PHE A 97 -13.09 11.50 -14.32
C PHE A 97 -12.79 12.41 -15.51
N ARG A 98 -13.81 13.06 -16.08
CA ARG A 98 -13.66 14.01 -17.19
C ARG A 98 -13.43 15.43 -16.69
#